data_AF-A0A817KMT6-F1
#
_entry.id   AF-A0A817KMT6-F1
#
_cell.length_a   1.000
_cell.length_b   1.000
_cell.length_c   1.000
_cell.angle_alpha   90.00
_cell.angle_beta   90.00
_cell.angle_gamma   90.00
#
_symmetry.space_group_name_H-M   'P 1'
#
loop_
_entity.id
_entity.type
_entity.pdbx_description
1 polymer ?
#
loop_
_entity_poly.entity_id
_entity_poly.type
_entity_poly.pdbx_seq_one_letter_code
_entity_poly.pdbx_strand_id
1 'polypeptide(L)'
;MSSSSSLPSTTTVVPLANVETNTENYNKQYLCLLYVITAGLLDENMGSDEQEIIEMIHLIIDVDQKKTVALHHQYVQPIYIDVLNDEYKEKSGVDEGLVFSSEVGLDGALKKFDSFLHEHYLHPDLGIKLTLICENCLHLRQCLHPESVKKSISLPSYYWSYFDLRFEFEHMYKTCERNNLNSMLEKLNISPMSENNYCMRHIKHMELIVYQMLNDGHHFEKPECIMSNLQQGICTLEDNIEESTVIRARGLPWQCTDQDVAKFFRGLDIEKGGVALCLSSQGRRNGEALVRFSTVEHRELALRRHKHHIGQRYIEVYKASGRDFLNVAGGSNSEAHAFLQRDGQVIIRMRGLPFDAISKDVVSQVIFLHRFRII
;
A
#
# COMPACT_ATOMS: atom_id res chain seq x y z
N MET A 1 -26.49 -36.83 16.90
CA MET A 1 -26.89 -36.04 15.71
C MET A 1 -26.24 -34.68 15.84
N SER A 2 -24.99 -34.57 15.39
CA SER A 2 -24.22 -33.34 15.38
C SER A 2 -24.42 -32.69 14.01
N SER A 3 -25.25 -31.66 13.96
CA SER A 3 -25.41 -30.81 12.78
C SER A 3 -24.12 -30.02 12.57
N SER A 4 -23.35 -30.40 11.57
CA SER A 4 -22.27 -29.59 10.99
C SER A 4 -22.91 -28.36 10.34
N SER A 5 -22.96 -27.23 11.05
CA SER A 5 -23.27 -25.94 10.46
C SER A 5 -22.05 -25.47 9.69
N SER A 6 -22.10 -25.61 8.36
CA SER A 6 -21.19 -24.94 7.44
C SER A 6 -21.26 -23.43 7.69
N LEU A 7 -20.11 -22.81 7.91
CA LEU A 7 -19.97 -21.35 7.97
C LEU A 7 -20.53 -20.72 6.68
N PRO A 8 -21.31 -19.63 6.75
CA PRO A 8 -21.73 -18.94 5.55
C PRO A 8 -20.53 -18.17 4.98
N SER A 9 -19.80 -18.81 4.06
CA SER A 9 -18.94 -18.11 3.10
C SER A 9 -19.87 -17.41 2.12
N THR A 10 -20.38 -16.23 2.48
CA THR A 10 -21.35 -15.53 1.63
C THR A 10 -20.65 -14.80 0.49
N THR A 11 -19.94 -15.53 -0.37
CA THR A 11 -19.65 -15.09 -1.73
C THR A 11 -21.00 -15.03 -2.45
N THR A 12 -21.66 -13.88 -2.35
CA THR A 12 -22.92 -13.66 -3.05
C THR A 12 -22.57 -13.19 -4.44
N VAL A 13 -22.56 -14.12 -5.40
CA VAL A 13 -22.71 -13.73 -6.80
C VAL A 13 -24.11 -13.15 -6.91
N VAL A 14 -24.24 -11.83 -7.02
CA VAL A 14 -25.49 -11.25 -7.54
C VAL A 14 -25.68 -11.93 -8.90
N PRO A 15 -26.76 -12.70 -9.12
CA PRO A 15 -26.91 -13.45 -10.35
C PRO A 15 -26.93 -12.46 -11.51
N LEU A 16 -25.83 -12.43 -12.25
CA LEU A 16 -25.79 -11.73 -13.51
C LEU A 16 -26.54 -12.56 -14.54
N ALA A 17 -27.46 -11.89 -15.21
CA ALA A 17 -27.90 -12.30 -16.53
C ALA A 17 -26.65 -12.51 -17.39
N ASN A 18 -26.43 -13.75 -17.82
CA ASN A 18 -25.53 -14.21 -18.87
C ASN A 18 -24.32 -13.31 -19.12
N VAL A 19 -23.19 -13.60 -18.47
CA VAL A 19 -21.88 -13.20 -19.02
C VAL A 19 -21.73 -13.98 -20.33
N GLU A 20 -22.11 -13.36 -21.44
CA GLU A 20 -22.03 -13.97 -22.76
C GLU A 20 -20.58 -14.35 -23.08
N THR A 21 -20.43 -15.52 -23.70
CA THR A 21 -19.18 -16.24 -23.87
C THR A 21 -18.09 -15.45 -24.60
N ASN A 22 -16.97 -15.23 -23.91
CA ASN A 22 -15.57 -15.32 -24.35
C ASN A 22 -15.00 -14.54 -25.56
N THR A 23 -15.72 -13.62 -26.20
CA THR A 23 -15.11 -12.72 -27.22
C THR A 23 -15.43 -11.24 -27.09
N GLU A 24 -16.32 -10.83 -26.18
CA GLU A 24 -16.79 -9.44 -26.09
C GLU A 24 -16.14 -8.59 -24.99
N ASN A 25 -15.26 -9.15 -24.15
CA ASN A 25 -14.73 -8.42 -22.99
C ASN A 25 -13.43 -7.64 -23.25
N TYR A 26 -12.81 -7.78 -24.42
CA TYR A 26 -11.57 -7.07 -24.73
C TYR A 26 -11.78 -5.54 -24.69
N ASN A 27 -10.95 -4.81 -23.94
CA ASN A 27 -11.08 -3.37 -23.65
C ASN A 27 -12.29 -2.91 -22.81
N LYS A 28 -13.11 -3.81 -22.24
CA LYS A 28 -14.14 -3.38 -21.28
C LYS A 28 -13.52 -2.79 -20.02
N GLN A 29 -14.14 -1.74 -19.49
CA GLN A 29 -13.72 -1.08 -18.26
C GLN A 29 -14.58 -1.53 -17.08
N TYR A 30 -13.92 -2.04 -16.05
CA TYR A 30 -14.52 -2.43 -14.79
C TYR A 30 -13.90 -1.63 -13.65
N LEU A 31 -14.75 -1.12 -12.75
CA LEU A 31 -14.31 -0.50 -11.51
C LEU A 31 -14.53 -1.49 -10.37
N CYS A 32 -13.51 -1.73 -9.57
CA CYS A 32 -13.61 -2.63 -8.41
C CYS A 32 -13.50 -1.80 -7.12
N LEU A 33 -14.64 -1.58 -6.48
CA LEU A 33 -14.69 -0.94 -5.18
C LEU A 33 -14.05 -1.88 -4.15
N LEU A 34 -13.00 -1.41 -3.50
CA LEU A 34 -12.31 -2.13 -2.43
C LEU A 34 -12.51 -1.39 -1.12
N TYR A 35 -13.06 -2.11 -0.15
CA TYR A 35 -13.10 -1.69 1.25
C TYR A 35 -12.49 -2.79 2.11
N VAL A 36 -11.63 -2.38 3.03
CA VAL A 36 -10.96 -3.26 3.98
C VAL A 36 -11.13 -2.67 5.37
N ILE A 37 -11.14 -3.54 6.36
CA ILE A 37 -11.10 -3.13 7.76
C ILE A 37 -10.03 -3.93 8.48
N THR A 38 -9.45 -3.32 9.51
CA THR A 38 -8.44 -3.93 10.36
C THR A 38 -9.05 -4.29 11.72
N ALA A 39 -8.40 -5.17 12.46
CA ALA A 39 -8.73 -5.48 13.86
C ALA A 39 -8.47 -4.31 14.83
N GLY A 40 -7.93 -3.20 14.33
CA GLY A 40 -7.51 -2.04 15.10
C GLY A 40 -8.42 -0.83 14.93
N LEU A 41 -7.79 0.32 14.79
CA LEU A 41 -8.46 1.60 14.57
C LEU A 41 -9.23 1.63 13.24
N LEU A 42 -10.34 2.37 13.25
CA LEU A 42 -11.24 2.55 12.11
C LEU A 42 -11.13 3.96 11.51
N ASP A 43 -11.86 4.17 10.41
CA ASP A 43 -12.02 5.46 9.74
C ASP A 43 -10.66 6.14 9.42
N GLU A 44 -10.50 7.41 9.82
CA GLU A 44 -9.32 8.24 9.57
C GLU A 44 -8.02 7.72 10.19
N ASN A 45 -8.11 6.76 11.12
CA ASN A 45 -6.96 6.21 11.84
C ASN A 45 -6.61 4.79 11.42
N MET A 46 -7.31 4.23 10.42
CA MET A 46 -7.10 2.86 9.94
C MET A 46 -5.64 2.61 9.52
N GLY A 47 -5.06 1.51 10.00
CA GLY A 47 -3.68 1.08 9.72
C GLY A 47 -2.58 1.83 10.49
N SER A 48 -2.92 2.78 11.37
CA SER A 48 -1.92 3.52 12.15
C SER A 48 -1.39 2.78 13.39
N ASP A 49 -1.97 1.63 13.72
CA ASP A 49 -1.69 0.83 14.93
C ASP A 49 -1.13 -0.57 14.62
N GLU A 50 -0.71 -0.81 13.38
CA GLU A 50 -0.08 -2.05 12.91
C GLU A 50 -0.96 -3.31 13.03
N GLN A 51 -2.28 -3.12 13.18
CA GLN A 51 -3.26 -4.21 13.28
C GLN A 51 -3.59 -4.80 11.90
N GLU A 52 -3.97 -6.08 11.89
CA GLU A 52 -4.15 -6.87 10.67
C GLU A 52 -5.53 -6.65 10.05
N ILE A 53 -5.60 -6.73 8.72
CA ILE A 53 -6.84 -6.80 7.96
C ILE A 53 -7.62 -8.05 8.36
N ILE A 54 -8.92 -7.88 8.61
CA ILE A 54 -9.82 -8.96 9.06
C ILE A 54 -11.06 -9.15 8.18
N GLU A 55 -11.35 -8.21 7.30
CA GLU A 55 -12.44 -8.34 6.32
C GLU A 55 -12.09 -7.49 5.10
N MET A 56 -12.38 -8.04 3.92
CA MET A 56 -12.18 -7.38 2.63
C MET A 56 -13.40 -7.62 1.75
N ILE A 57 -13.91 -6.55 1.15
CA ILE A 57 -14.99 -6.62 0.17
C ILE A 57 -14.51 -5.99 -1.14
N HIS A 58 -14.77 -6.71 -2.23
CA HIS A 58 -14.56 -6.26 -3.59
C HIS A 58 -15.91 -6.25 -4.31
N LEU A 59 -16.37 -5.09 -4.77
CA LEU A 59 -17.60 -4.94 -5.55
C LEU A 59 -17.26 -4.42 -6.93
N ILE A 60 -17.59 -5.19 -7.96
CA ILE A 60 -17.19 -4.91 -9.35
C ILE A 60 -18.37 -4.29 -10.10
N ILE A 61 -18.12 -3.16 -10.75
CA ILE A 61 -19.07 -2.38 -11.54
C ILE A 61 -18.63 -2.40 -13.00
N ASP A 62 -19.55 -2.76 -13.89
CA ASP A 62 -19.41 -2.53 -15.34
C ASP A 62 -19.70 -1.05 -15.63
N VAL A 63 -18.71 -0.33 -16.16
CA VAL A 63 -18.82 1.12 -16.39
C VAL A 63 -19.81 1.46 -17.49
N ASP A 64 -19.86 0.64 -18.55
CA ASP A 64 -20.72 0.88 -19.70
C ASP A 64 -22.18 0.59 -19.36
N GLN A 65 -22.43 -0.52 -18.64
CA GLN A 65 -23.77 -0.90 -18.19
C GLN A 65 -24.23 -0.16 -16.93
N LYS A 66 -23.32 0.51 -16.22
CA LYS A 66 -23.53 1.15 -14.92
C LYS A 66 -24.21 0.21 -13.91
N LYS A 67 -23.68 -1.00 -13.80
CA LYS A 67 -24.28 -2.08 -13.01
C LYS A 67 -23.23 -2.89 -12.28
N THR A 68 -23.54 -3.27 -11.04
CA THR A 68 -22.76 -4.24 -10.28
C THR A 68 -22.86 -5.61 -10.91
N VAL A 69 -21.69 -6.13 -11.23
CA VAL A 69 -21.47 -7.42 -11.89
C VAL A 69 -21.03 -8.51 -10.93
N ALA A 70 -20.37 -8.15 -9.83
CA ALA A 70 -19.85 -9.12 -8.89
C ALA A 70 -19.66 -8.51 -7.50
N LEU A 71 -19.76 -9.36 -6.48
CA LEU A 71 -19.45 -9.04 -5.10
C LEU A 71 -18.68 -10.22 -4.49
N HIS A 72 -17.44 -9.96 -4.08
CA HIS A 72 -16.59 -10.92 -3.38
C HIS A 72 -16.31 -10.40 -1.96
N HIS A 73 -16.77 -11.15 -0.97
CA HIS A 73 -16.63 -10.82 0.45
C HIS A 73 -15.82 -11.92 1.14
N GLN A 74 -14.76 -11.53 1.84
CA GLN A 74 -13.87 -12.47 2.50
C GLN A 74 -13.47 -11.93 3.88
N TYR A 75 -13.75 -12.73 4.91
CA TYR A 75 -13.13 -12.56 6.23
C TYR A 75 -11.69 -13.09 6.20
N VAL A 76 -10.80 -12.43 6.94
CA VAL A 76 -9.37 -12.71 6.98
C VAL A 76 -8.99 -13.05 8.41
N GLN A 77 -8.41 -14.22 8.61
CA GLN A 77 -7.92 -14.62 9.92
C GLN A 77 -6.60 -13.88 10.24
N PRO A 78 -6.55 -13.09 11.33
CA PRO A 78 -5.31 -12.48 11.78
C PRO A 78 -4.36 -13.54 12.35
N ILE A 79 -3.05 -13.28 12.30
CA ILE A 79 -2.01 -14.22 12.76
C ILE A 79 -1.56 -13.89 14.20
N TYR A 80 -1.53 -12.61 14.55
CA TYR A 80 -0.92 -12.10 15.78
C TYR A 80 -1.93 -11.57 16.80
N ILE A 81 -3.22 -11.70 16.48
CA ILE A 81 -4.32 -11.15 17.28
C ILE A 81 -5.25 -12.29 17.68
N ASP A 82 -5.41 -12.47 18.99
CA ASP A 82 -6.32 -13.47 19.55
C ASP A 82 -7.67 -12.85 19.96
N VAL A 83 -7.76 -11.52 20.09
CA VAL A 83 -8.96 -10.79 20.52
C VAL A 83 -9.06 -9.47 19.77
N LEU A 84 -10.21 -9.19 19.15
CA LEU A 84 -10.45 -7.90 18.50
C LEU A 84 -10.73 -6.83 19.55
N ASN A 85 -10.37 -5.58 19.26
CA ASN A 85 -10.59 -4.48 20.22
C ASN A 85 -12.11 -4.22 20.43
N ASP A 86 -12.49 -3.75 21.62
CA ASP A 86 -13.91 -3.53 21.96
C ASP A 86 -14.60 -2.44 21.11
N GLU A 87 -13.89 -1.35 20.78
CA GLU A 87 -14.37 -0.30 19.88
C GLU A 87 -14.71 -0.85 18.49
N TYR A 88 -13.92 -1.82 18.00
CA TYR A 88 -14.19 -2.52 16.75
C TYR A 88 -15.46 -3.38 16.87
N LYS A 89 -15.60 -4.17 17.94
CA LYS A 89 -16.79 -5.03 18.14
C LYS A 89 -18.07 -4.19 18.17
N GLU A 90 -18.01 -3.04 18.85
CA GLU A 90 -19.15 -2.12 18.95
C GLU A 90 -19.48 -1.43 17.63
N LYS A 91 -18.47 -0.98 16.85
CA LYS A 91 -18.70 -0.19 15.63
C LYS A 91 -18.93 -1.03 14.37
N SER A 92 -18.22 -2.14 14.22
CA SER A 92 -18.22 -2.93 12.98
C SER A 92 -19.47 -3.79 12.82
N GLY A 93 -20.05 -4.25 13.94
CA GLY A 93 -21.12 -5.25 13.93
C GLY A 93 -20.68 -6.61 13.37
N VAL A 94 -19.38 -6.84 13.21
CA VAL A 94 -18.82 -8.09 12.67
C VAL A 94 -18.79 -9.15 13.76
N ASP A 95 -19.28 -10.34 13.42
CA ASP A 95 -19.20 -11.51 14.29
C ASP A 95 -17.75 -12.01 14.35
N GLU A 96 -17.10 -11.85 15.50
CA GLU A 96 -15.73 -12.34 15.74
C GLU A 96 -15.61 -13.83 15.38
N GLY A 97 -16.67 -14.61 15.62
CA GLY A 97 -16.74 -16.02 15.28
C GLY A 97 -16.47 -16.25 13.79
N LEU A 98 -16.99 -15.40 12.89
CA LEU A 98 -16.77 -15.52 11.44
C LEU A 98 -15.34 -15.16 11.03
N VAL A 99 -14.70 -14.22 11.71
CA VAL A 99 -13.31 -13.82 11.44
C VAL A 99 -12.36 -14.97 11.80
N PHE A 100 -12.46 -15.47 13.04
CA PHE A 100 -11.54 -16.49 13.54
C PHE A 100 -11.81 -17.89 12.98
N SER A 101 -13.03 -18.17 12.52
CA SER A 101 -13.36 -19.43 11.84
C SER A 101 -13.13 -19.42 10.33
N SER A 102 -12.71 -18.30 9.75
CA SER A 102 -12.48 -18.20 8.31
C SER A 102 -11.38 -19.13 7.80
N GLU A 103 -10.42 -19.51 8.67
CA GLU A 103 -9.24 -20.34 8.37
C GLU A 103 -8.39 -19.83 7.18
N VAL A 104 -8.57 -18.57 6.80
CA VAL A 104 -7.98 -17.97 5.59
C VAL A 104 -7.24 -16.70 5.99
N GLY A 105 -5.91 -16.77 6.02
CA GLY A 105 -5.08 -15.58 6.18
C GLY A 105 -5.09 -14.68 4.93
N LEU A 106 -4.48 -13.50 5.04
CA LEU A 106 -4.50 -12.47 3.99
C LEU A 106 -4.04 -12.99 2.61
N ASP A 107 -2.97 -13.79 2.56
CA ASP A 107 -2.49 -14.38 1.30
C ASP A 107 -3.54 -15.29 0.64
N GLY A 108 -4.23 -16.10 1.44
CA GLY A 108 -5.32 -16.94 0.97
C GLY A 108 -6.53 -16.13 0.50
N ALA A 109 -6.86 -15.04 1.19
CA ALA A 109 -7.94 -14.14 0.80
C ALA A 109 -7.67 -13.45 -0.55
N LEU A 110 -6.45 -12.98 -0.76
CA LEU A 110 -6.01 -12.38 -2.03
C LEU A 110 -6.05 -13.41 -3.17
N LYS A 111 -5.56 -14.62 -2.94
CA LYS A 111 -5.63 -15.73 -3.93
C LYS A 111 -7.05 -16.14 -4.26
N LYS A 112 -7.96 -16.16 -3.28
CA LYS A 112 -9.38 -16.43 -3.50
C LYS A 112 -10.03 -15.37 -4.39
N PHE A 113 -9.70 -14.09 -4.17
CA PHE A 113 -10.19 -13.02 -5.04
C PHE A 113 -9.62 -13.11 -6.45
N ASP A 114 -8.32 -13.42 -6.59
CA ASP A 114 -7.68 -13.65 -7.90
C ASP A 114 -8.35 -14.79 -8.68
N SER A 115 -8.59 -15.94 -8.03
CA SER A 115 -9.37 -17.06 -8.60
C SER A 115 -10.80 -16.64 -8.96
N PHE A 116 -11.46 -15.87 -8.10
CA PHE A 116 -12.80 -15.34 -8.36
C PHE A 116 -12.84 -14.49 -9.63
N LEU A 117 -11.85 -13.62 -9.85
CA LEU A 117 -11.76 -12.84 -11.09
C LEU A 117 -11.62 -13.75 -12.32
N HIS A 118 -10.81 -14.81 -12.24
CA HIS A 118 -10.67 -15.79 -13.31
C HIS A 118 -11.98 -16.56 -13.59
N GLU A 119 -12.64 -17.06 -12.55
CA GLU A 119 -13.90 -17.81 -12.65
C GLU A 119 -15.03 -17.00 -13.28
N HIS A 120 -15.02 -15.68 -13.08
CA HIS A 120 -16.04 -14.77 -13.59
C HIS A 120 -15.64 -14.00 -14.86
N TYR A 121 -14.50 -14.32 -15.49
CA TYR A 121 -13.99 -13.64 -16.68
C TYR A 121 -13.75 -12.12 -16.47
N LEU A 122 -13.40 -11.75 -15.23
CA LEU A 122 -13.11 -10.40 -14.76
C LEU A 122 -11.63 -10.22 -14.39
N HIS A 123 -10.74 -11.09 -14.90
CA HIS A 123 -9.30 -10.98 -14.64
C HIS A 123 -8.59 -10.10 -15.68
N PRO A 124 -7.71 -9.15 -15.28
CA PRO A 124 -6.96 -8.26 -16.19
C PRO A 124 -6.19 -8.97 -17.32
N ASP A 125 -5.72 -10.19 -17.10
CA ASP A 125 -5.00 -10.98 -18.13
C ASP A 125 -5.85 -11.29 -19.37
N LEU A 126 -7.17 -11.14 -19.28
CA LEU A 126 -8.10 -11.27 -20.40
C LEU A 126 -8.14 -10.01 -21.29
N GLY A 127 -7.31 -9.00 -21.02
CA GLY A 127 -7.31 -7.72 -21.74
C GLY A 127 -8.44 -6.77 -21.33
N ILE A 128 -9.04 -7.00 -20.17
CA ILE A 128 -9.99 -6.06 -19.56
C ILE A 128 -9.23 -4.99 -18.78
N LYS A 129 -9.86 -3.82 -18.60
CA LYS A 129 -9.35 -2.77 -17.71
C LYS A 129 -10.09 -2.82 -16.37
N LEU A 130 -9.58 -3.60 -15.43
CA LEU A 130 -10.04 -3.58 -14.03
C LEU A 130 -9.21 -2.53 -13.25
N THR A 131 -9.86 -1.57 -12.61
CA THR A 131 -9.16 -0.57 -11.77
C THR A 131 -9.85 -0.43 -10.42
N LEU A 132 -9.06 -0.40 -9.35
CA LEU A 132 -9.60 -0.29 -7.99
C LEU A 132 -10.13 1.11 -7.71
N ILE A 133 -11.16 1.20 -6.87
CA ILE A 133 -11.59 2.42 -6.19
C ILE A 133 -11.62 2.15 -4.69
N CYS A 134 -10.96 2.98 -3.91
CA CYS A 134 -11.06 2.95 -2.45
C CYS A 134 -11.79 4.19 -1.96
N GLU A 135 -12.46 4.12 -0.81
CA GLU A 135 -13.06 5.32 -0.20
C GLU A 135 -12.00 6.42 -0.01
N ASN A 136 -10.82 6.02 0.45
CA ASN A 136 -9.64 6.86 0.59
C ASN A 136 -8.36 6.03 0.43
N CYS A 137 -7.21 6.69 0.37
CA CYS A 137 -5.90 6.06 0.23
C CYS A 137 -5.48 5.09 1.36
N LEU A 138 -6.11 5.12 2.54
CA LEU A 138 -5.66 4.35 3.72
C LEU A 138 -5.77 2.83 3.52
N HIS A 139 -6.81 2.37 2.81
CA HIS A 139 -7.07 0.96 2.54
C HIS A 139 -5.88 0.26 1.90
N LEU A 140 -5.28 0.90 0.89
CA LEU A 140 -4.10 0.38 0.21
C LEU A 140 -2.82 0.85 0.90
N ARG A 141 -2.66 2.17 1.10
CA ARG A 141 -1.39 2.77 1.49
C ARG A 141 -1.04 2.57 2.97
N GLN A 142 -2.01 2.35 3.87
CA GLN A 142 -1.76 2.11 5.30
C GLN A 142 -2.10 0.69 5.77
N CYS A 143 -2.96 -0.04 5.07
CA CYS A 143 -3.36 -1.38 5.48
C CYS A 143 -2.71 -2.46 4.59
N LEU A 144 -3.17 -2.60 3.34
CA LEU A 144 -2.79 -3.74 2.51
C LEU A 144 -1.29 -3.80 2.18
N HIS A 145 -0.71 -2.66 1.76
CA HIS A 145 0.70 -2.61 1.36
C HIS A 145 1.66 -2.89 2.53
N PRO A 146 1.53 -2.24 3.70
CA PRO A 146 2.34 -2.56 4.87
C PRO A 146 2.20 -4.01 5.34
N GLU A 147 0.97 -4.51 5.42
CA GLU A 147 0.72 -5.88 5.89
C GLU A 147 1.28 -6.93 4.92
N SER A 148 1.19 -6.68 3.61
CA SER A 148 1.79 -7.57 2.59
C SER A 148 3.30 -7.70 2.79
N VAL A 149 4.00 -6.63 3.16
CA VAL A 149 5.44 -6.67 3.45
C VAL A 149 5.70 -7.47 4.72
N LYS A 150 4.93 -7.21 5.79
CA LYS A 150 5.06 -7.91 7.07
C LYS A 150 4.87 -9.43 6.91
N LYS A 151 3.93 -9.84 6.07
CA LYS A 151 3.60 -11.24 5.78
C LYS A 151 4.34 -11.84 4.58
N SER A 152 5.25 -11.08 3.94
CA SER A 152 5.99 -11.50 2.74
C SER A 152 5.10 -11.96 1.58
N ILE A 153 3.98 -11.26 1.38
CA ILE A 153 2.98 -11.51 0.33
C ILE A 153 3.30 -10.67 -0.89
N SER A 154 3.26 -11.28 -2.08
CA SER A 154 3.31 -10.56 -3.35
C SER A 154 1.91 -10.15 -3.76
N LEU A 155 1.69 -8.85 -3.98
CA LEU A 155 0.39 -8.34 -4.41
C LEU A 155 0.24 -8.42 -5.94
N PRO A 156 -0.91 -8.89 -6.46
CA PRO A 156 -1.27 -8.76 -7.87
C PRO A 156 -1.15 -7.32 -8.39
N SER A 157 -0.88 -7.15 -9.68
CA SER A 157 -0.57 -5.86 -10.31
C SER A 157 -1.68 -4.81 -10.14
N TYR A 158 -2.94 -5.25 -10.10
CA TYR A 158 -4.09 -4.36 -9.95
C TYR A 158 -4.23 -3.72 -8.55
N TYR A 159 -3.46 -4.14 -7.54
CA TYR A 159 -3.38 -3.47 -6.22
C TYR A 159 -2.37 -2.31 -6.15
N TRP A 160 -1.70 -2.02 -7.26
CA TRP A 160 -0.71 -0.94 -7.37
C TRP A 160 -1.28 0.32 -8.04
N SER A 161 -2.55 0.31 -8.42
CA SER A 161 -3.23 1.45 -9.02
C SER A 161 -4.69 1.53 -8.58
N TYR A 162 -5.15 2.72 -8.19
CA TYR A 162 -6.50 2.91 -7.70
C TYR A 162 -6.98 4.36 -7.88
N PHE A 163 -8.28 4.59 -7.78
CA PHE A 163 -8.87 5.91 -7.60
C PHE A 163 -9.24 6.12 -6.14
N ASP A 164 -8.88 7.28 -5.59
CA ASP A 164 -9.39 7.75 -4.30
C ASP A 164 -10.77 8.39 -4.54
N LEU A 165 -11.82 7.76 -4.04
CA LEU A 165 -13.20 8.19 -4.29
C LEU A 165 -13.48 9.58 -3.73
N ARG A 166 -12.95 9.91 -2.54
CA ARG A 166 -13.15 11.24 -1.94
C ARG A 166 -12.46 12.31 -2.76
N PHE A 167 -11.26 12.03 -3.29
CA PHE A 167 -10.54 12.94 -4.18
C PHE A 167 -11.28 13.15 -5.51
N GLU A 168 -11.72 12.06 -6.17
CA GLU A 168 -12.47 12.15 -7.44
C GLU A 168 -13.80 12.92 -7.26
N PHE A 169 -14.47 12.70 -6.13
CA PHE A 169 -15.69 13.43 -5.77
C PHE A 169 -15.42 14.92 -5.55
N GLU A 170 -14.37 15.27 -4.80
CA GLU A 170 -13.98 16.66 -4.56
C GLU A 170 -13.66 17.36 -5.89
N HIS A 171 -12.93 16.70 -6.77
CA HIS A 171 -12.59 17.23 -8.08
C HIS A 171 -13.83 17.47 -8.95
N MET A 172 -14.75 16.52 -8.99
CA MET A 172 -15.97 16.59 -9.80
C MET A 172 -16.94 17.67 -9.30
N TYR A 173 -17.25 17.66 -8.01
CA TYR A 173 -18.29 18.52 -7.43
C TYR A 173 -17.74 19.82 -6.83
N LYS A 174 -16.42 20.05 -6.92
CA LYS A 174 -15.71 21.26 -6.45
C LYS A 174 -16.04 21.60 -5.00
N THR A 175 -16.02 20.59 -4.14
CA THR A 175 -16.21 20.77 -2.69
C THR A 175 -14.92 21.26 -2.04
N CYS A 176 -15.01 21.98 -0.92
CA CYS A 176 -13.84 22.53 -0.21
C CYS A 176 -13.59 21.87 1.16
N GLU A 177 -14.35 20.81 1.49
CA GLU A 177 -14.30 20.16 2.81
C GLU A 177 -13.86 18.70 2.68
N ARG A 178 -13.25 18.19 3.75
CA ARG A 178 -12.80 16.81 3.86
C ARG A 178 -14.03 15.89 3.96
N ASN A 179 -14.53 15.46 2.81
CA ASN A 179 -15.77 14.68 2.76
C ASN A 179 -15.56 13.26 3.27
N ASN A 180 -16.46 12.78 4.13
CA ASN A 180 -16.68 11.35 4.36
C ASN A 180 -17.86 10.88 3.50
N LEU A 181 -18.11 9.57 3.42
CA LEU A 181 -19.20 9.02 2.59
C LEU A 181 -20.57 9.61 2.94
N ASN A 182 -20.87 9.85 4.22
CA ASN A 182 -22.16 10.42 4.63
C ASN A 182 -22.34 11.86 4.09
N SER A 183 -21.31 12.68 4.19
CA SER A 183 -21.32 14.05 3.65
C SER A 183 -21.44 14.05 2.12
N MET A 184 -20.83 13.08 1.44
CA MET A 184 -20.96 12.90 -0.02
C MET A 184 -22.40 12.52 -0.40
N LEU A 185 -23.02 11.57 0.31
CA LEU A 185 -24.40 11.18 0.08
C LEU A 185 -25.38 12.34 0.32
N GLU A 186 -25.21 13.09 1.40
CA GLU A 186 -26.01 14.28 1.70
C GLU A 186 -25.90 15.31 0.57
N LYS A 187 -24.68 15.57 0.08
CA LYS A 187 -24.44 16.50 -1.03
C LYS A 187 -25.12 16.06 -2.33
N LEU A 188 -25.18 14.76 -2.58
CA LEU A 188 -25.86 14.16 -3.73
C LEU A 188 -27.38 14.01 -3.52
N ASN A 189 -27.91 14.37 -2.35
CA ASN A 189 -29.30 14.14 -1.95
C ASN A 189 -29.70 12.64 -2.03
N ILE A 190 -28.77 11.73 -1.72
CA ILE A 190 -29.01 10.29 -1.69
C ILE A 190 -29.28 9.88 -0.24
N SER A 191 -30.38 9.17 -0.01
CA SER A 191 -30.66 8.61 1.31
C SER A 191 -29.68 7.49 1.66
N PRO A 192 -29.01 7.53 2.82
CA PRO A 192 -28.07 6.49 3.22
C PRO A 192 -28.79 5.15 3.41
N MET A 193 -28.15 4.07 2.99
CA MET A 193 -28.68 2.71 3.17
C MET A 193 -28.60 2.27 4.63
N SER A 194 -29.63 1.55 5.07
CA SER A 194 -29.65 0.83 6.35
C SER A 194 -29.06 -0.57 6.15
N GLU A 195 -27.82 -0.76 6.59
CA GLU A 195 -27.12 -2.05 6.58
C GLU A 195 -26.40 -2.22 7.92
N ASN A 196 -26.50 -3.40 8.54
CA ASN A 196 -25.96 -3.64 9.87
C ASN A 196 -24.45 -3.92 9.81
N ASN A 197 -23.98 -4.65 8.80
CA ASN A 197 -22.54 -4.87 8.61
C ASN A 197 -21.88 -3.56 8.16
N TYR A 198 -20.92 -3.07 8.95
CA TYR A 198 -20.25 -1.80 8.72
C TYR A 198 -19.49 -1.77 7.38
N CYS A 199 -18.74 -2.82 7.06
CA CYS A 199 -17.96 -2.93 5.83
C CYS A 199 -18.87 -2.91 4.58
N MET A 200 -19.96 -3.68 4.62
CA MET A 200 -20.98 -3.74 3.57
C MET A 200 -21.69 -2.39 3.40
N ARG A 201 -22.00 -1.70 4.51
CA ARG A 201 -22.59 -0.35 4.47
C ARG A 201 -21.70 0.62 3.71
N HIS A 202 -20.41 0.66 4.01
CA HIS A 202 -19.44 1.52 3.30
C HIS A 202 -19.35 1.18 1.82
N ILE A 203 -19.22 -0.10 1.45
CA ILE A 203 -19.21 -0.53 0.05
C ILE A 203 -20.48 -0.11 -0.69
N LYS A 204 -21.65 -0.24 -0.06
CA LYS A 204 -22.92 0.17 -0.67
C LYS A 204 -23.06 1.67 -0.81
N HIS A 205 -22.55 2.44 0.14
CA HIS A 205 -22.49 3.89 0.02
C HIS A 205 -21.52 4.33 -1.09
N MET A 206 -20.35 3.69 -1.19
CA MET A 206 -19.42 3.90 -2.30
C MET A 206 -20.07 3.57 -3.66
N GLU A 207 -20.80 2.45 -3.75
CA GLU A 207 -21.53 2.04 -4.97
C GLU A 207 -22.53 3.13 -5.40
N LEU A 208 -23.35 3.65 -4.48
CA LEU A 208 -24.31 4.71 -4.77
C LEU A 208 -23.65 6.00 -5.27
N ILE A 209 -22.55 6.40 -4.64
CA ILE A 209 -21.80 7.60 -5.03
C ILE A 209 -21.17 7.41 -6.41
N VAL A 210 -20.52 6.29 -6.66
CA VAL A 210 -19.88 5.98 -7.96
C VAL A 210 -20.92 5.95 -9.07
N TYR A 211 -22.09 5.33 -8.85
CA TYR A 211 -23.18 5.39 -9.83
C TYR A 211 -23.64 6.80 -10.12
N GLN A 212 -23.81 7.63 -9.09
CA GLN A 212 -24.22 9.01 -9.29
C GLN A 212 -23.16 9.80 -10.07
N MET A 213 -21.88 9.63 -9.75
CA MET A 213 -20.78 10.24 -10.51
C MET A 213 -20.77 9.80 -11.98
N LEU A 214 -20.95 8.50 -12.26
CA LEU A 214 -21.05 7.99 -13.63
C LEU A 214 -22.30 8.52 -14.37
N ASN A 215 -23.40 8.76 -13.65
CA ASN A 215 -24.62 9.36 -14.22
C ASN A 215 -24.45 10.85 -14.53
N ASP A 216 -23.67 11.54 -13.70
CA ASP A 216 -23.33 12.95 -13.88
C ASP A 216 -22.17 13.16 -14.88
N GLY A 217 -21.69 12.09 -15.51
CA GLY A 217 -20.72 12.13 -16.62
C GLY A 217 -19.25 12.12 -16.21
N HIS A 218 -18.94 11.67 -14.99
CA HIS A 218 -17.56 11.49 -14.56
C HIS A 218 -16.89 10.31 -15.27
N HIS A 219 -15.64 10.51 -15.67
CA HIS A 219 -14.80 9.47 -16.27
C HIS A 219 -13.58 9.21 -15.39
N PHE A 220 -13.50 7.98 -14.87
CA PHE A 220 -12.36 7.50 -14.10
C PHE A 220 -11.19 7.17 -15.04
N GLU A 221 -10.32 8.15 -15.29
CA GLU A 221 -9.26 8.05 -16.31
C GLU A 221 -7.85 7.87 -15.75
N LYS A 222 -7.47 8.66 -14.75
CA LYS A 222 -6.08 8.77 -14.24
C LYS A 222 -5.97 8.24 -12.81
N PRO A 223 -5.86 6.92 -12.63
CA PRO A 223 -5.70 6.36 -11.30
C PRO A 223 -4.35 6.78 -10.71
N GLU A 224 -4.34 6.90 -9.39
CA GLU A 224 -3.12 7.03 -8.62
C GLU A 224 -2.32 5.71 -8.73
N CYS A 225 -0.99 5.80 -8.79
CA CYS A 225 -0.10 4.64 -8.83
C CYS A 225 0.77 4.60 -7.57
N ILE A 226 0.95 3.41 -7.01
CA ILE A 226 1.81 3.15 -5.86
C ILE A 226 3.15 2.63 -6.37
N MET A 227 4.26 3.25 -5.96
CA MET A 227 5.60 2.80 -6.37
C MET A 227 5.97 1.48 -5.69
N SER A 228 6.37 0.51 -6.52
CA SER A 228 6.69 -0.85 -6.05
C SER A 228 8.08 -1.01 -5.48
N ASN A 229 9.05 -0.19 -5.88
CA ASN A 229 10.44 -0.34 -5.47
C ASN A 229 11.13 1.02 -5.31
N LEU A 230 12.06 1.09 -4.35
CA LEU A 230 12.94 2.24 -4.19
C LEU A 230 13.86 2.35 -5.39
N GLN A 231 13.75 3.44 -6.14
CA GLN A 231 14.68 3.76 -7.22
C GLN A 231 15.97 4.34 -6.64
N GLN A 232 17.10 3.77 -7.04
CA GLN A 232 18.41 4.31 -6.68
C GLN A 232 18.63 5.66 -7.37
N GLY A 233 19.24 6.60 -6.65
CA GLY A 233 19.49 7.95 -7.14
C GLY A 233 20.58 8.65 -6.36
N ILE A 234 21.21 9.62 -7.00
CA ILE A 234 22.19 10.51 -6.38
C ILE A 234 21.46 11.82 -6.09
N CYS A 235 21.51 12.27 -4.84
CA CYS A 235 21.03 13.58 -4.41
C CYS A 235 22.21 14.56 -4.41
N THR A 236 22.03 15.77 -4.92
CA THR A 236 23.05 16.83 -4.88
C THR A 236 22.65 17.94 -3.94
N LEU A 237 23.63 18.72 -3.43
CA LEU A 237 23.35 19.89 -2.58
C LEU A 237 22.56 21.01 -3.29
N GLU A 238 22.48 20.96 -4.62
CA GLU A 238 21.75 21.90 -5.46
C GLU A 238 20.27 21.50 -5.64
N ASP A 239 19.91 20.27 -5.25
CA ASP A 239 18.54 19.78 -5.38
C ASP A 239 17.60 20.58 -4.48
N ASN A 240 16.53 21.13 -5.06
CA ASN A 240 15.48 21.78 -4.29
C ASN A 240 14.56 20.73 -3.67
N ILE A 241 14.62 20.59 -2.34
CA ILE A 241 13.80 19.65 -1.58
C ILE A 241 12.77 20.43 -0.79
N GLU A 242 11.49 20.12 -1.00
CA GLU A 242 10.41 20.72 -0.23
C GLU A 242 10.52 20.32 1.25
N GLU A 243 10.60 21.31 2.14
CA GLU A 243 10.84 21.12 3.58
C GLU A 243 9.79 20.23 4.26
N SER A 244 8.55 20.23 3.76
CA SER A 244 7.42 19.46 4.28
C SER A 244 7.38 18.00 3.82
N THR A 245 8.32 17.53 3.01
CA THR A 245 8.28 16.16 2.42
C THR A 245 9.22 15.15 3.09
N VAL A 246 9.94 15.56 4.14
CA VAL A 246 10.98 14.73 4.77
C VAL A 246 10.60 14.27 6.18
N ILE A 247 10.95 13.01 6.50
CA ILE A 247 10.94 12.47 7.87
C ILE A 247 12.34 12.04 8.30
N ARG A 248 12.52 11.88 9.61
CA ARG A 248 13.64 11.17 10.22
C ARG A 248 13.13 9.92 10.91
N ALA A 249 13.66 8.77 10.51
CA ALA A 249 13.44 7.48 11.16
C ALA A 249 14.59 7.19 12.13
N ARG A 250 14.28 6.73 13.35
CA ARG A 250 15.25 6.33 14.39
C ARG A 250 14.94 4.95 14.94
N GLY A 251 15.97 4.30 15.49
CA GLY A 251 15.83 2.97 16.08
C GLY A 251 16.02 1.83 15.08
N LEU A 252 16.50 2.14 13.87
CA LEU A 252 16.71 1.14 12.82
C LEU A 252 17.69 0.04 13.30
N PRO A 253 17.43 -1.24 12.98
CA PRO A 253 18.40 -2.32 13.16
C PRO A 253 19.74 -1.98 12.51
N TRP A 254 20.85 -2.46 13.06
CA TRP A 254 22.19 -2.09 12.58
C TRP A 254 22.47 -2.58 11.15
N GLN A 255 21.87 -3.71 10.78
CA GLN A 255 21.92 -4.31 9.46
C GLN A 255 20.93 -3.69 8.45
N CYS A 256 20.04 -2.81 8.90
CA CYS A 256 18.99 -2.20 8.08
C CYS A 256 19.59 -1.47 6.87
N THR A 257 19.08 -1.80 5.70
CA THR A 257 19.41 -1.20 4.40
C THR A 257 18.40 -0.12 4.03
N ASP A 258 18.73 0.68 3.00
CA ASP A 258 17.81 1.61 2.35
C ASP A 258 16.55 0.89 1.84
N GLN A 259 16.69 -0.32 1.31
CA GLN A 259 15.58 -1.16 0.88
C GLN A 259 14.69 -1.61 2.04
N ASP A 260 15.26 -1.91 3.22
CA ASP A 260 14.47 -2.25 4.39
C ASP A 260 13.67 -1.04 4.91
N VAL A 261 14.27 0.16 4.87
CA VAL A 261 13.55 1.42 5.17
C VAL A 261 12.44 1.67 4.16
N ALA A 262 12.69 1.48 2.86
CA ALA A 262 11.66 1.63 1.84
C ALA A 262 10.53 0.60 1.98
N LYS A 263 10.84 -0.65 2.36
CA LYS A 263 9.84 -1.67 2.69
C LYS A 263 9.00 -1.28 3.90
N PHE A 264 9.60 -0.71 4.94
CA PHE A 264 8.88 -0.19 6.11
C PHE A 264 7.87 0.90 5.72
N PHE A 265 8.18 1.71 4.70
CA PHE A 265 7.30 2.74 4.14
C PHE A 265 6.54 2.29 2.87
N ARG A 266 6.43 0.97 2.60
CA ARG A 266 5.69 0.44 1.44
C ARG A 266 4.27 0.99 1.39
N GLY A 267 3.81 1.36 0.20
CA GLY A 267 2.52 2.01 -0.01
C GLY A 267 2.63 3.54 -0.01
N LEU A 268 3.79 4.12 0.32
CA LEU A 268 4.06 5.55 0.26
C LEU A 268 5.17 5.81 -0.75
N ASP A 269 4.99 6.85 -1.57
CA ASP A 269 5.90 7.11 -2.68
C ASP A 269 7.13 7.88 -2.18
N ILE A 270 8.28 7.21 -2.22
CA ILE A 270 9.61 7.73 -1.87
C ILE A 270 10.31 8.18 -3.15
N GLU A 271 10.83 9.40 -3.15
CA GLU A 271 11.55 9.96 -4.30
C GLU A 271 12.76 9.10 -4.70
N LYS A 272 13.21 9.24 -5.96
CA LYS A 272 14.41 8.56 -6.44
C LYS A 272 15.62 8.98 -5.59
N GLY A 273 16.34 8.01 -5.02
CA GLY A 273 17.42 8.29 -4.06
C GLY A 273 16.93 8.89 -2.74
N GLY A 274 15.64 8.81 -2.44
CA GLY A 274 14.97 9.46 -1.32
C GLY A 274 15.21 8.81 0.05
N VAL A 275 16.15 7.87 0.18
CA VAL A 275 16.53 7.27 1.47
C VAL A 275 18.00 7.53 1.75
N ALA A 276 18.27 8.30 2.81
CA ALA A 276 19.62 8.64 3.24
C ALA A 276 19.90 8.03 4.62
N LEU A 277 20.74 6.99 4.67
CA LEU A 277 21.16 6.37 5.94
C LEU A 277 22.19 7.26 6.65
N CYS A 278 21.91 7.62 7.90
CA CYS A 278 22.81 8.43 8.69
C CYS A 278 24.05 7.63 9.12
N LEU A 279 25.21 8.27 9.02
CA LEU A 279 26.49 7.70 9.43
C LEU A 279 27.08 8.48 10.60
N SER A 280 27.74 7.78 11.52
CA SER A 280 28.57 8.37 12.55
C SER A 280 29.82 9.01 11.95
N SER A 281 30.57 9.78 12.74
CA SER A 281 31.87 10.35 12.35
C SER A 281 32.88 9.29 11.90
N GLN A 282 32.75 8.04 12.38
CA GLN A 282 33.57 6.90 11.95
C GLN A 282 33.03 6.22 10.68
N GLY A 283 31.99 6.79 10.06
CA GLY A 283 31.32 6.26 8.88
C GLY A 283 30.54 4.96 9.15
N ARG A 284 30.09 4.71 10.38
CA ARG A 284 29.25 3.55 10.73
C ARG A 284 27.78 3.95 10.75
N ARG A 285 26.87 3.05 10.35
CA ARG A 285 25.43 3.28 10.49
C ARG A 285 25.11 3.52 11.98
N ASN A 286 24.35 4.57 12.26
CA ASN A 286 24.00 4.96 13.64
C ASN A 286 22.55 4.58 14.03
N GLY A 287 21.84 3.86 13.16
CA GLY A 287 20.44 3.47 13.39
C GLY A 287 19.41 4.55 13.06
N GLU A 288 19.79 5.55 12.27
CA GLU A 288 18.88 6.60 11.78
C GLU A 288 18.90 6.70 10.25
N ALA A 289 17.79 7.19 9.68
CA ALA A 289 17.69 7.55 8.28
C ALA A 289 16.82 8.80 8.09
N LEU A 290 17.07 9.54 7.02
CA LEU A 290 16.14 10.53 6.49
C LEU A 290 15.47 9.96 5.24
N VAL A 291 14.17 10.20 5.11
CA VAL A 291 13.38 9.72 3.98
C VAL A 291 12.61 10.89 3.37
N ARG A 292 12.76 11.08 2.06
CA ARG A 292 12.07 12.07 1.24
C ARG A 292 10.94 11.40 0.47
N PHE A 293 9.72 11.84 0.72
CA PHE A 293 8.54 11.39 -0.01
C PHE A 293 8.23 12.32 -1.19
N SER A 294 7.44 11.81 -2.14
CA SER A 294 7.02 12.58 -3.32
C SER A 294 6.02 13.69 -2.99
N THR A 295 5.27 13.56 -1.90
CA THR A 295 4.25 14.54 -1.49
C THR A 295 4.24 14.74 0.02
N VAL A 296 3.72 15.88 0.46
CA VAL A 296 3.48 16.18 1.89
C VAL A 296 2.50 15.18 2.50
N GLU A 297 1.50 14.76 1.74
CA GLU A 297 0.48 13.79 2.19
C GLU A 297 1.10 12.43 2.51
N HIS A 298 1.99 11.92 1.65
CA HIS A 298 2.71 10.67 1.92
C HIS A 298 3.61 10.79 3.14
N ARG A 299 4.23 11.95 3.34
CA ARG A 299 5.02 12.22 4.54
C ARG A 299 4.17 12.26 5.82
N GLU A 300 2.96 12.83 5.78
CA GLU A 300 2.04 12.79 6.92
C GLU A 300 1.50 11.38 7.19
N LEU A 301 1.26 10.57 6.14
CA LEU A 301 0.96 9.14 6.29
C LEU A 301 2.15 8.37 6.90
N ALA A 302 3.38 8.69 6.52
CA ALA A 302 4.59 8.06 7.07
C ALA A 302 4.73 8.30 8.57
N LEU A 303 4.36 9.49 9.07
CA LEU A 303 4.36 9.78 10.51
C LEU A 303 3.41 8.90 11.31
N ARG A 304 2.32 8.42 10.69
CA ARG A 304 1.38 7.50 11.34
C ARG A 304 1.97 6.12 11.58
N ARG A 305 3.16 5.82 11.02
CA ARG A 305 3.93 4.60 11.31
C ARG A 305 4.87 4.75 12.50
N HIS A 306 4.70 5.80 13.31
CA HIS A 306 5.46 5.95 14.54
C HIS A 306 5.24 4.75 15.46
N LYS A 307 6.33 4.14 15.93
CA LYS A 307 6.38 2.93 16.76
C LYS A 307 5.97 1.63 16.07
N HIS A 308 5.79 1.64 14.75
CA HIS A 308 5.70 0.38 13.99
C HIS A 308 7.04 -0.34 13.97
N HIS A 309 7.04 -1.64 13.66
CA HIS A 309 8.20 -2.49 13.82
C HIS A 309 8.96 -2.78 12.52
N ILE A 310 10.30 -2.78 12.61
CA ILE A 310 11.19 -3.49 11.68
C ILE A 310 11.83 -4.63 12.46
N GLY A 311 11.35 -5.86 12.23
CA GLY A 311 11.74 -7.03 13.03
C GLY A 311 11.38 -6.80 14.50
N GLN A 312 12.38 -6.82 15.38
CA GLN A 312 12.20 -6.66 16.84
C GLN A 312 12.39 -5.22 17.33
N ARG A 313 12.51 -4.25 16.42
CA ARG A 313 12.76 -2.84 16.76
C ARG A 313 11.56 -2.00 16.36
N TYR A 314 10.98 -1.30 17.31
CA TYR A 314 10.06 -0.21 16.98
C TYR A 314 10.86 0.95 16.37
N ILE A 315 10.27 1.62 15.39
CA ILE A 315 10.88 2.73 14.69
C ILE A 315 10.21 4.03 15.11
N GLU A 316 11.00 4.99 15.54
CA GLU A 316 10.48 6.33 15.79
C GLU A 316 10.51 7.13 14.48
N VAL A 317 9.45 7.88 14.17
CA VAL A 317 9.30 8.62 12.91
C VAL A 317 8.94 10.05 13.28
N TYR A 318 9.76 11.00 12.87
CA TYR A 318 9.65 12.41 13.23
C TYR A 318 9.67 13.30 11.98
N LYS A 319 9.06 14.49 12.10
CA LYS A 319 9.18 15.56 11.10
C LYS A 319 10.67 15.91 10.92
N ALA A 320 11.12 16.05 9.68
CA ALA A 320 12.45 16.56 9.35
C ALA A 320 12.36 17.56 8.20
N SER A 321 13.47 18.25 7.91
CA SER A 321 13.57 19.26 6.87
C SER A 321 14.27 18.71 5.62
N GLY A 322 13.98 19.30 4.46
CA GLY A 322 14.73 19.08 3.22
C GLY A 322 16.20 19.43 3.38
N ARG A 323 16.50 20.47 4.16
CA ARG A 323 17.88 20.80 4.54
C ARG A 323 18.58 19.69 5.32
N ASP A 324 17.90 19.06 6.27
CA ASP A 324 18.46 17.91 7.00
C ASP A 324 18.77 16.76 6.05
N PHE A 325 17.86 16.50 5.10
CA PHE A 325 18.06 15.48 4.06
C PHE A 325 19.29 15.78 3.23
N LEU A 326 19.43 17.00 2.69
CA LEU A 326 20.57 17.40 1.86
C LEU A 326 21.90 17.27 2.59
N ASN A 327 21.96 17.64 3.88
CA ASN A 327 23.19 17.53 4.67
C ASN A 327 23.67 16.07 4.82
N VAL A 328 22.76 15.10 4.79
CA VAL A 328 23.10 13.67 4.91
C VAL A 328 23.26 13.02 3.54
N ALA A 329 22.37 13.31 2.59
CA ALA A 329 22.32 12.69 1.27
C ALA A 329 23.31 13.29 0.28
N GLY A 330 23.50 14.62 0.30
CA GLY A 330 24.38 15.35 -0.62
C GLY A 330 25.86 15.24 -0.30
N GLY A 331 26.21 14.71 0.89
CA GLY A 331 27.59 14.48 1.32
C GLY A 331 28.47 15.74 1.33
N SER A 332 29.65 15.65 1.91
CA SER A 332 30.69 16.69 1.80
C SER A 332 31.77 16.35 0.78
N ASN A 333 31.63 15.22 0.07
CA ASN A 333 32.74 14.59 -0.65
C ASN A 333 32.52 14.65 -2.17
N SER A 334 32.83 15.80 -2.74
CA SER A 334 32.65 16.16 -4.15
C SER A 334 33.27 15.14 -5.12
N GLU A 335 34.36 14.48 -4.72
CA GLU A 335 35.05 13.47 -5.54
C GLU A 335 34.23 12.19 -5.72
N ALA A 336 33.53 11.73 -4.68
CA ALA A 336 32.66 10.56 -4.77
C ALA A 336 31.43 10.86 -5.65
N HIS A 337 30.89 12.08 -5.58
CA HIS A 337 29.81 12.54 -6.46
C HIS A 337 30.27 12.62 -7.93
N ALA A 338 31.41 13.23 -8.21
CA ALA A 338 31.95 13.31 -9.57
C ALA A 338 32.28 11.93 -10.17
N PHE A 339 32.64 10.96 -9.32
CA PHE A 339 32.86 9.58 -9.73
C PHE A 339 31.54 8.85 -10.04
N LEU A 340 30.53 8.98 -9.17
CA LEU A 340 29.22 8.32 -9.33
C LEU A 340 28.36 8.91 -10.45
N GLN A 341 28.62 10.14 -10.90
CA GLN A 341 27.94 10.74 -12.05
C GLN A 341 28.28 10.07 -13.41
N ARG A 342 29.31 9.21 -13.45
CA ARG A 342 29.66 8.45 -14.65
C ARG A 342 28.81 7.18 -14.71
N ASP A 343 28.15 6.94 -15.84
CA ASP A 343 27.28 5.78 -16.01
C ASP A 343 27.99 4.45 -15.70
N GLY A 344 27.34 3.61 -14.92
CA GLY A 344 27.78 2.25 -14.59
C GLY A 344 28.82 2.13 -13.47
N GLN A 345 29.10 3.20 -12.70
CA GLN A 345 30.07 3.15 -11.60
C GLN A 345 29.42 2.89 -10.25
N VAL A 346 30.06 2.04 -9.44
CA VAL A 346 29.62 1.68 -8.08
C VAL A 346 30.79 1.89 -7.12
N ILE A 347 30.52 2.50 -5.96
CA ILE A 347 31.49 2.57 -4.87
C ILE A 347 31.24 1.41 -3.92
N ILE A 348 32.20 0.48 -3.84
CA ILE A 348 32.15 -0.64 -2.91
C ILE A 348 32.96 -0.27 -1.67
N ARG A 349 32.29 -0.09 -0.53
CA ARG A 349 32.97 0.07 0.76
C ARG A 349 33.26 -1.31 1.35
N MET A 350 34.50 -1.76 1.22
CA MET A 350 34.96 -3.01 1.83
C MET A 350 35.29 -2.82 3.32
N ARG A 351 35.03 -3.86 4.13
CA ARG A 351 35.41 -3.94 5.55
C ARG A 351 36.15 -5.26 5.79
N GLY A 352 37.04 -5.28 6.77
CA GLY A 352 37.79 -6.49 7.13
C GLY A 352 38.97 -6.79 6.19
N LEU A 353 39.42 -5.80 5.41
CA LEU A 353 40.67 -5.91 4.68
C LEU A 353 41.86 -5.94 5.67
N PRO A 354 42.87 -6.79 5.44
CA PRO A 354 44.14 -6.73 6.16
C PRO A 354 44.76 -5.33 6.11
N PHE A 355 45.53 -4.95 7.14
CA PHE A 355 46.15 -3.62 7.22
C PHE A 355 47.19 -3.37 6.11
N ASP A 356 47.74 -4.43 5.54
CA ASP A 356 48.69 -4.45 4.43
C ASP A 356 48.02 -4.65 3.06
N ALA A 357 46.68 -4.67 3.00
CA ALA A 357 45.94 -4.86 1.75
C ALA A 357 46.21 -3.72 0.76
N ILE A 358 46.63 -4.08 -0.44
CA ILE A 358 46.85 -3.16 -1.56
C ILE A 358 45.72 -3.28 -2.60
N SER A 359 45.63 -2.33 -3.52
CA SER A 359 44.58 -2.29 -4.55
C SER A 359 44.49 -3.59 -5.38
N LYS A 360 45.61 -4.30 -5.60
CA LYS A 360 45.63 -5.60 -6.28
C LYS A 360 44.90 -6.69 -5.49
N ASP A 361 44.96 -6.66 -4.16
CA ASP A 361 44.29 -7.66 -3.30
C ASP A 361 42.77 -7.47 -3.34
N VAL A 362 42.33 -6.21 -3.39
CA VAL A 362 40.92 -5.86 -3.56
C VAL A 362 40.39 -6.33 -4.91
N VAL A 363 41.10 -6.01 -6.00
CA VAL A 363 40.69 -6.37 -7.37
C VAL A 363 40.66 -7.89 -7.54
N SER A 364 41.66 -8.61 -6.99
CA SER A 364 41.70 -10.08 -7.09
C SER A 364 40.54 -10.74 -6.33
N GLN A 365 40.16 -10.24 -5.14
CA GLN A 365 39.00 -10.75 -4.39
C GLN A 365 37.66 -10.45 -5.04
N VAL A 366 37.47 -9.24 -5.58
CA VAL A 366 36.21 -8.85 -6.25
C VAL A 366 36.01 -9.64 -7.55
N ILE A 367 37.08 -9.88 -8.32
CA ILE A 367 37.04 -10.75 -9.51
C ILE A 367 36.75 -12.21 -9.13
N PHE A 368 37.31 -12.70 -8.02
CA PHE A 368 37.08 -14.05 -7.53
C PHE A 368 35.61 -14.30 -7.16
N LEU A 369 34.94 -13.31 -6.55
CA LEU A 369 33.50 -13.39 -6.23
C LEU A 369 32.60 -13.46 -7.47
N HIS A 370 32.97 -12.79 -8.57
CA HIS A 370 32.23 -12.88 -9.83
C HIS A 370 32.42 -14.22 -10.58
N ARG A 371 33.50 -14.95 -10.32
CA ARG A 371 33.72 -16.29 -10.92
C ARG A 371 32.97 -17.43 -10.22
N PHE A 372 32.43 -17.21 -9.03
CA PHE A 372 31.70 -18.24 -8.25
C PHE A 372 30.18 -18.12 -8.33
N ARG A 373 29.63 -17.41 -9.32
CA ARG A 373 28.18 -17.35 -9.56
C ARG A 373 27.81 -17.73 -11.00
N ILE A 374 28.22 -18.95 -11.40
CA ILE A 374 27.49 -19.80 -12.35
C ILE A 374 27.65 -21.25 -11.88
N ILE A 375 26.78 -21.68 -10.96
CA ILE A 375 26.10 -22.98 -10.98
C ILE A 375 24.70 -22.74 -10.44
#